data_AF-A0A7Y0LBI6-F1
#
_entry.id   AF-A0A7Y0LBI6-F1
#
_cell.length_a   1.000
_cell.length_b   1.000
_cell.length_c   1.000
_cell.angle_alpha   90.00
_cell.angle_beta   90.00
_cell.angle_gamma   90.00
#
_symmetry.space_group_name_H-M   'P 1'
#
loop_
_entity.id
_entity.type
_entity.pdbx_description
1 polymer ?
#
loop_
_entity_poly.entity_id
_entity_poly.type
_entity_poly.pdbx_seq_one_letter_code
_entity_poly.pdbx_strand_id
1 'polypeptide(L)'
;MSAAAIALSAYLTALGESIQDENQQRLALNETALNIEFHGAQILFSHQQWHILDNTVCYQHDRNSPAYSDCTIQAKSLFNQICSALSNRATSYWHHQKYKEMYCDAAVNFQPMVATISYGESTQMSAQEKKCNQLILKALVNKDEASIKEKNEACKGISKK
;
A
#
# COMPACT_ATOMS: atom_id res chain seq x y z
N MET A 1 -6.11 3.84 22.42
CA MET A 1 -4.67 3.71 22.71
C MET A 1 -3.93 4.38 21.56
N SER A 2 -3.12 5.39 21.84
CA SER A 2 -2.56 6.30 20.83
C SER A 2 -1.49 5.61 19.99
N ALA A 3 -1.81 5.27 18.73
CA ALA A 3 -0.80 4.89 17.75
C ALA A 3 -0.12 6.18 17.27
N ALA A 4 1.13 6.40 17.66
CA ALA A 4 1.93 7.48 17.10
C ALA A 4 2.23 7.17 15.63
N ALA A 5 1.98 8.14 14.74
CA ALA A 5 2.39 8.05 13.34
C ALA A 5 3.93 8.22 13.27
N ILE A 6 4.61 7.29 12.61
CA ILE A 6 6.07 7.32 12.44
C ILE A 6 6.38 7.36 10.94
N ALA A 7 7.26 8.24 10.51
CA ALA A 7 7.74 8.24 9.13
C ALA A 7 8.58 6.99 8.83
N LEU A 8 8.46 6.43 7.63
CA LEU A 8 9.22 5.24 7.24
C LEU A 8 10.75 5.39 7.45
N SER A 9 11.32 6.55 7.14
CA SER A 9 12.76 6.78 7.34
C SER A 9 13.16 6.70 8.83
N ALA A 10 12.37 7.32 9.71
CA ALA A 10 12.57 7.24 11.16
C ALA A 10 12.42 5.80 11.65
N TYR A 11 11.43 5.07 11.13
CA TYR A 11 11.21 3.67 11.45
C TYR A 11 12.38 2.78 11.04
N LEU A 12 12.91 2.93 9.81
CA LEU A 12 14.07 2.18 9.33
C LEU A 12 15.35 2.47 10.10
N THR A 13 15.49 3.67 10.66
CA THR A 13 16.60 3.98 11.57
C THR A 13 16.43 3.22 12.89
N ALA A 14 15.22 3.22 13.47
CA ALA A 14 14.93 2.48 14.69
C ALA A 14 15.15 0.97 14.56
N LEU A 15 14.83 0.38 13.40
CA LEU A 15 15.10 -1.04 13.10
C LEU A 15 16.59 -1.35 12.86
N GLY A 16 17.41 -0.33 12.60
CA GLY A 16 18.84 -0.48 12.33
C GLY A 16 19.71 -0.43 13.59
N GLU A 17 19.17 0.05 14.70
CA GLU A 17 19.92 0.22 15.95
C GLU A 17 19.89 -1.07 16.79
N SER A 18 21.03 -1.45 17.38
CA SER A 18 21.14 -2.59 18.27
C SER A 18 20.53 -2.25 19.64
N ILE A 19 19.24 -2.52 19.83
CA ILE A 19 18.58 -2.34 21.13
C ILE A 19 18.86 -3.58 22.00
N GLN A 20 19.71 -3.45 23.01
CA GLN A 20 20.13 -4.53 23.94
C GLN A 20 19.07 -4.88 25.02
N ASP A 21 17.77 -4.74 24.75
CA ASP A 21 16.76 -4.73 25.82
C ASP A 21 16.04 -6.09 26.04
N GLU A 22 15.94 -6.55 27.30
CA GLU A 22 15.16 -7.72 27.75
C GLU A 22 13.66 -7.61 27.41
N ASN A 23 13.14 -6.39 27.16
CA ASN A 23 11.77 -6.16 26.71
C ASN A 23 11.46 -6.75 25.32
N GLN A 24 12.47 -7.13 24.54
CA GLN A 24 12.33 -7.62 23.15
C GLN A 24 11.65 -8.99 23.05
N GLN A 25 11.86 -9.90 24.02
CA GLN A 25 11.10 -11.17 24.07
C GLN A 25 9.61 -10.94 24.32
N ARG A 26 9.25 -9.89 25.07
CA ARG A 26 7.85 -9.51 25.31
C ARG A 26 7.22 -8.84 24.09
N LEU A 27 7.99 -8.04 23.33
CA LEU A 27 7.57 -7.47 22.04
C LEU A 27 7.32 -8.55 20.98
N ALA A 28 8.08 -9.64 21.02
CA ALA A 28 7.81 -10.79 20.16
C ALA A 28 6.52 -11.53 20.56
N LEU A 29 6.11 -11.52 21.83
CA LEU A 29 4.93 -12.26 22.29
C LEU A 29 3.63 -11.45 22.22
N ASN A 30 3.71 -10.13 22.33
CA ASN A 30 2.54 -9.24 22.32
C ASN A 30 2.27 -8.66 20.93
N GLU A 31 1.00 -8.45 20.63
CA GLU A 31 0.61 -7.68 19.45
C GLU A 31 1.14 -6.25 19.56
N THR A 32 1.90 -5.84 18.55
CA THR A 32 2.44 -4.49 18.44
C THR A 32 1.78 -3.80 17.25
N ALA A 33 0.95 -2.79 17.53
CA ALA A 33 0.32 -1.95 16.51
C ALA A 33 1.28 -0.84 16.05
N LEU A 34 1.39 -0.66 14.74
CA LEU A 34 2.24 0.31 14.07
C LEU A 34 1.41 1.17 13.12
N ASN A 35 1.67 2.48 13.12
CA ASN A 35 1.11 3.41 12.15
C ASN A 35 2.27 4.11 11.42
N ILE A 36 2.50 3.72 10.17
CA ILE A 36 3.64 4.22 9.39
C ILE A 36 3.15 5.16 8.29
N GLU A 37 3.70 6.37 8.24
CA GLU A 37 3.49 7.28 7.13
C GLU A 37 4.32 6.85 5.92
N PHE A 38 3.64 6.61 4.81
CA PHE A 38 4.21 6.15 3.55
C PHE A 38 3.51 6.81 2.37
N HIS A 39 4.27 7.54 1.52
CA HIS A 39 3.76 8.27 0.35
C HIS A 39 2.54 9.18 0.65
N GLY A 40 2.48 9.76 1.85
CA GLY A 40 1.38 10.64 2.28
C GLY A 40 0.14 9.89 2.79
N ALA A 41 0.19 8.56 2.88
CA ALA A 41 -0.85 7.73 3.50
C ALA A 41 -0.37 7.17 4.85
N GLN A 42 -1.33 6.93 5.75
CA GLN A 42 -1.09 6.31 7.04
C GLN A 42 -1.41 4.81 6.95
N ILE A 43 -0.38 3.98 7.06
CA ILE A 43 -0.50 2.52 6.97
C ILE A 43 -0.48 1.94 8.38
N LEU A 44 -1.66 1.52 8.83
CA LEU A 44 -1.88 0.92 10.13
C LEU A 44 -1.87 -0.61 9.99
N PHE A 45 -1.08 -1.28 10.81
CA PHE A 45 -1.02 -2.74 10.88
C PHE A 45 -0.44 -3.16 12.22
N SER A 46 -0.67 -4.40 12.62
CA SER A 46 -0.05 -5.01 13.78
C SER A 46 0.85 -6.17 13.38
N HIS A 47 1.80 -6.50 14.23
CA HIS A 47 2.55 -7.75 14.15
C HIS A 47 2.60 -8.43 15.51
N GLN A 48 2.75 -9.76 15.49
CA GLN A 48 3.00 -10.59 16.66
C GLN A 48 3.96 -11.70 16.25
N GLN A 49 4.89 -12.09 17.14
CA GLN A 49 5.84 -13.18 16.89
C GLN A 49 6.62 -13.04 15.57
N TRP A 50 7.00 -11.80 15.21
CA TRP A 50 7.71 -11.49 13.97
C TRP A 50 6.91 -11.85 12.71
N HIS A 51 5.59 -11.77 12.79
CA HIS A 51 4.68 -11.98 11.69
C HIS A 51 3.66 -10.84 11.66
N ILE A 52 3.48 -10.23 10.48
CA ILE A 52 2.47 -9.20 10.28
C ILE A 52 1.09 -9.87 10.26
N LEU A 53 0.14 -9.32 11.02
CA LEU A 53 -1.21 -9.86 11.08
C LEU A 53 -2.04 -9.27 9.94
N ASP A 54 -2.22 -10.03 8.86
CA ASP A 54 -2.91 -9.58 7.64
C ASP A 54 -4.28 -8.93 7.89
N ASN A 55 -5.06 -9.47 8.84
CA ASN A 55 -6.38 -8.95 9.19
C ASN A 55 -6.36 -7.58 9.90
N THR A 56 -5.20 -7.13 10.36
CA THR A 56 -4.98 -5.83 10.99
C THR A 56 -4.47 -4.79 10.01
N VAL A 57 -4.05 -5.19 8.81
CA VAL A 57 -3.58 -4.23 7.81
C VAL A 57 -4.76 -3.37 7.33
N CYS A 58 -4.62 -2.05 7.43
CA CYS A 58 -5.61 -1.07 6.98
C CYS A 58 -7.00 -1.22 7.62
N TYR A 59 -7.07 -1.78 8.85
CA TYR A 59 -8.34 -2.09 9.52
C TYR A 59 -9.23 -0.85 9.80
N GLN A 60 -8.64 0.35 9.78
CA GLN A 60 -9.34 1.62 9.96
C GLN A 60 -10.25 1.98 8.77
N HIS A 61 -10.10 1.31 7.63
CA HIS A 61 -10.93 1.50 6.44
C HIS A 61 -11.96 0.38 6.31
N ASP A 62 -13.14 0.71 5.78
CA ASP A 62 -14.14 -0.30 5.42
C ASP A 62 -13.59 -1.21 4.32
N ARG A 63 -13.66 -2.54 4.52
CA ARG A 63 -13.06 -3.54 3.62
C ARG A 63 -13.56 -3.44 2.18
N ASN A 64 -14.77 -2.93 1.93
CA ASN A 64 -15.34 -2.79 0.60
C ASN A 64 -15.12 -1.39 0.00
N SER A 65 -14.34 -0.54 0.67
CA SER A 65 -14.07 0.82 0.20
C SER A 65 -12.85 0.89 -0.72
N PRO A 66 -12.85 1.82 -1.69
CA PRO A 66 -11.64 2.16 -2.45
C PRO A 66 -10.46 2.55 -1.56
N ALA A 67 -10.73 3.16 -0.40
CA ALA A 67 -9.70 3.56 0.56
C ALA A 67 -8.99 2.35 1.19
N TYR A 68 -9.72 1.27 1.50
CA TYR A 68 -9.11 0.02 1.96
C TYR A 68 -8.25 -0.61 0.86
N SER A 69 -8.76 -0.64 -0.37
CA SER A 69 -7.99 -1.16 -1.50
C SER A 69 -6.68 -0.39 -1.70
N ASP A 70 -6.76 0.94 -1.78
CA ASP A 70 -5.58 1.81 -1.93
C ASP A 70 -4.60 1.62 -0.77
N CYS A 71 -5.09 1.61 0.47
CA CYS A 71 -4.27 1.39 1.64
C CYS A 71 -3.55 0.03 1.60
N THR A 72 -4.23 -1.07 1.23
CA THR A 72 -3.58 -2.39 1.17
C THR A 72 -2.55 -2.49 0.05
N ILE A 73 -2.75 -1.81 -1.09
CA ILE A 73 -1.74 -1.71 -2.16
C ILE A 73 -0.51 -0.95 -1.63
N GLN A 74 -0.72 0.18 -0.95
CA GLN A 74 0.36 0.94 -0.35
C GLN A 74 1.07 0.16 0.76
N ALA A 75 0.35 -0.62 1.57
CA ALA A 75 0.92 -1.50 2.58
C ALA A 75 1.83 -2.56 1.97
N LYS A 76 1.41 -3.20 0.86
CA LYS A 76 2.26 -4.15 0.13
C LYS A 76 3.53 -3.48 -0.38
N SER A 77 3.42 -2.26 -0.90
CA SER A 77 4.58 -1.49 -1.36
C SER A 77 5.53 -1.13 -0.21
N LEU A 78 4.97 -0.72 0.94
CA LEU A 78 5.72 -0.45 2.18
C LEU A 78 6.51 -1.68 2.64
N PHE A 79 5.88 -2.85 2.72
CA PHE A 79 6.55 -4.09 3.14
C PHE A 79 7.70 -4.46 2.21
N ASN A 80 7.50 -4.33 0.89
CA ASN A 80 8.56 -4.54 -0.10
C ASN A 80 9.73 -3.57 0.11
N GLN A 81 9.46 -2.29 0.38
CA GLN A 81 10.51 -1.31 0.58
C GLN A 81 11.29 -1.55 1.88
N ILE A 82 10.60 -1.90 2.97
CA ILE A 82 11.27 -2.26 4.24
C ILE A 82 12.12 -3.52 4.07
N CYS A 83 11.57 -4.57 3.44
CA CYS A 83 12.32 -5.80 3.15
C CYS A 83 13.60 -5.50 2.34
N SER A 84 13.49 -4.68 1.29
CA SER A 84 14.64 -4.27 0.47
C SER A 84 15.67 -3.48 1.29
N ALA A 85 15.21 -2.50 2.08
CA ALA A 85 16.08 -1.69 2.93
C ALA A 85 16.84 -2.54 3.97
N LEU A 86 16.17 -3.50 4.61
CA LEU A 86 16.78 -4.41 5.58
C LEU A 86 17.69 -5.44 4.92
N SER A 87 17.38 -5.88 3.70
CA SER A 87 18.22 -6.83 2.94
C SER A 87 19.51 -6.19 2.43
N ASN A 88 19.49 -4.91 2.10
CA ASN A 88 20.67 -4.17 1.65
C ASN A 88 21.64 -3.80 2.78
N ARG A 89 21.26 -4.02 4.04
CA ARG A 89 22.10 -3.80 5.23
C ARG A 89 22.55 -5.14 5.79
N ALA A 90 23.84 -5.44 5.65
CA ALA A 90 24.44 -6.61 6.30
C ALA A 90 24.70 -6.29 7.77
N THR A 91 24.02 -7.00 8.69
CA THR A 91 24.25 -6.91 10.13
C THR A 91 24.24 -8.31 10.73
N SER A 92 25.03 -8.54 11.78
CA SER A 92 25.04 -9.79 12.55
C SER A 92 24.02 -9.78 13.70
N TYR A 93 23.22 -8.73 13.83
CA TYR A 93 22.26 -8.60 14.91
C TYR A 93 21.02 -9.46 14.63
N TRP A 94 20.71 -10.37 15.56
CA TRP A 94 19.58 -11.28 15.44
C TRP A 94 18.23 -10.56 15.26
N HIS A 95 18.08 -9.39 15.89
CA HIS A 95 16.84 -8.60 15.83
C HIS A 95 16.59 -8.05 14.41
N HIS A 96 17.65 -7.55 13.75
CA HIS A 96 17.60 -7.07 12.38
C HIS A 96 17.20 -8.21 11.45
N GLN A 97 17.77 -9.39 11.67
CA GLN A 97 17.42 -10.59 10.92
C GLN A 97 15.94 -10.96 11.08
N LYS A 98 15.36 -10.81 12.28
CA LYS A 98 13.94 -11.07 12.51
C LYS A 98 13.01 -10.06 11.88
N TYR A 99 13.32 -8.76 11.96
CA TYR A 99 12.55 -7.75 11.22
C TYR A 99 12.66 -7.96 9.71
N LYS A 100 13.85 -8.33 9.21
CA LYS A 100 14.05 -8.66 7.79
C LYS A 100 13.16 -9.83 7.38
N GLU A 101 13.18 -10.93 8.13
CA GLU A 101 12.32 -12.10 7.90
C GLU A 101 10.84 -11.70 7.89
N MET A 102 10.37 -10.98 8.91
CA MET A 102 8.98 -10.53 9.03
C MET A 102 8.51 -9.70 7.83
N TYR A 103 9.27 -8.66 7.47
CA TYR A 103 8.89 -7.77 6.38
C TYR A 103 9.05 -8.41 5.01
N CYS A 104 10.04 -9.28 4.82
CA CYS A 104 10.19 -10.01 3.57
C CYS A 104 9.12 -11.10 3.38
N ASP A 105 8.73 -11.78 4.45
CA ASP A 105 7.58 -12.70 4.45
C ASP A 105 6.30 -11.96 4.03
N ALA A 106 5.99 -10.82 4.65
CA ALA A 106 4.84 -10.00 4.26
C ALA A 106 4.97 -9.45 2.83
N ALA A 107 6.16 -9.01 2.43
CA ALA A 107 6.44 -8.53 1.08
C ALA A 107 6.16 -9.58 0.00
N VAL A 108 6.27 -10.88 0.32
CA VAL A 108 5.91 -11.98 -0.58
C VAL A 108 4.45 -12.38 -0.40
N ASN A 109 4.03 -12.68 0.83
CA ASN A 109 2.80 -13.42 1.12
C ASN A 109 1.55 -12.55 1.27
N PHE A 110 1.67 -11.31 1.78
CA PHE A 110 0.52 -10.42 1.97
C PHE A 110 -0.19 -10.15 0.64
N GLN A 111 -1.49 -10.42 0.55
CA GLN A 111 -2.28 -10.16 -0.66
C GLN A 111 -3.03 -8.84 -0.52
N PRO A 112 -2.66 -7.77 -1.25
CA PRO A 112 -3.41 -6.54 -1.20
C PRO A 112 -4.81 -6.77 -1.80
N MET A 113 -5.82 -6.12 -1.22
CA MET A 113 -7.13 -6.10 -1.80
C MET A 113 -7.13 -5.12 -2.97
N VAL A 114 -7.20 -5.64 -4.19
CA VAL A 114 -7.39 -4.82 -5.37
C VAL A 114 -8.89 -4.73 -5.63
N ALA A 115 -9.46 -3.54 -5.43
CA ALA A 115 -10.84 -3.28 -5.83
C ALA A 115 -10.88 -3.40 -7.36
N THR A 116 -11.44 -4.50 -7.85
CA THR A 116 -11.80 -4.62 -9.24
C THR A 116 -12.90 -3.60 -9.49
N ILE A 117 -12.61 -2.53 -10.23
CA ILE A 117 -13.64 -1.75 -10.90
C ILE A 117 -14.23 -2.68 -11.96
N SER A 118 -15.15 -3.54 -11.53
CA SER A 118 -16.14 -4.12 -12.42
C SER A 118 -16.92 -2.93 -12.93
N TYR A 119 -16.57 -2.45 -14.12
CA TYR A 119 -17.58 -1.87 -14.99
C TYR A 119 -18.61 -2.99 -15.08
N GLY A 120 -19.69 -2.87 -14.30
CA GLY A 120 -20.75 -3.87 -14.28
C GLY A 120 -21.05 -4.24 -15.72
N GLU A 121 -21.22 -5.54 -15.99
CA GLU A 121 -21.41 -6.09 -17.33
C GLU A 121 -22.52 -5.36 -18.11
N SER A 122 -22.22 -4.19 -18.67
CA SER A 122 -22.76 -3.75 -19.93
C SER A 122 -21.81 -4.37 -20.96
N THR A 123 -21.98 -5.67 -21.16
CA THR A 123 -21.66 -6.28 -22.43
C THR A 123 -22.19 -5.33 -23.51
N GLN A 124 -21.26 -4.75 -24.28
CA GLN A 124 -21.43 -3.68 -25.28
C GLN A 124 -21.11 -2.23 -24.86
N MET A 125 -19.99 -1.99 -24.16
CA MET A 125 -19.29 -0.71 -24.39
C MET A 125 -18.85 -0.64 -25.85
N SER A 126 -19.39 0.34 -26.57
CA SER A 126 -19.00 0.65 -27.95
C SER A 126 -17.51 0.96 -28.03
N ALA A 127 -16.91 0.78 -29.21
CA ALA A 127 -15.52 1.18 -29.45
C ALA A 127 -15.28 2.66 -29.13
N GLN A 128 -16.32 3.49 -29.28
CA GLN A 128 -16.28 4.91 -28.98
C GLN A 128 -16.18 5.18 -27.47
N GLU A 129 -16.94 4.47 -26.63
CA GLU A 129 -16.86 4.60 -25.17
C GLU A 129 -15.50 4.16 -24.62
N LYS A 130 -14.96 3.06 -25.14
CA LYS A 130 -13.61 2.60 -24.77
C LYS A 130 -12.56 3.66 -25.13
N LYS A 131 -12.65 4.22 -26.33
CA LYS A 131 -11.73 5.28 -26.81
C LYS A 131 -11.86 6.56 -25.97
N CYS A 132 -13.06 6.97 -25.62
CA CYS A 132 -13.29 8.10 -24.73
C CYS A 132 -12.64 7.87 -23.36
N ASN A 133 -12.89 6.73 -22.72
CA ASN A 133 -12.33 6.43 -21.40
C ASN A 133 -10.79 6.42 -21.39
N GLN A 134 -10.17 5.84 -22.43
CA GLN A 134 -8.71 5.87 -22.59
C GLN A 134 -8.16 7.30 -22.70
N LEU A 135 -8.85 8.16 -23.47
CA LEU A 135 -8.42 9.54 -23.67
C LEU A 135 -8.71 10.46 -22.48
N ILE A 136 -9.70 10.12 -21.64
CA ILE A 136 -9.89 10.77 -20.33
C ILE A 136 -8.64 10.56 -19.47
N LEU A 137 -8.15 9.31 -19.38
CA LEU A 137 -6.92 8.99 -18.63
C LEU A 137 -5.70 9.71 -19.22
N LYS A 138 -5.57 9.71 -20.56
CA LYS A 138 -4.48 10.41 -21.24
C LYS A 138 -4.48 11.92 -20.96
N ALA A 139 -5.64 12.57 -21.01
CA ALA A 139 -5.78 14.01 -20.74
C ALA A 139 -5.62 14.37 -19.25
N LEU A 140 -5.86 13.43 -18.33
CA LEU A 140 -5.56 13.61 -16.91
C LEU A 140 -4.05 13.63 -16.66
N VAL A 141 -3.30 12.77 -17.36
CA VAL A 141 -1.84 12.69 -17.27
C VAL A 141 -1.18 13.86 -18.01
N ASN A 142 -1.58 14.07 -19.27
CA ASN A 142 -1.05 15.11 -20.14
C ASN A 142 -2.10 16.23 -20.22
N LYS A 143 -1.97 17.22 -19.35
CA LYS A 143 -2.89 18.37 -19.25
C LYS A 143 -2.73 19.38 -20.41
N ASP A 144 -2.25 18.94 -21.56
CA ASP A 144 -2.06 19.78 -22.73
C ASP A 144 -3.36 19.92 -23.55
N GLU A 145 -3.47 21.03 -24.26
CA GLU A 145 -4.68 21.40 -24.99
C GLU A 145 -5.01 20.41 -26.12
N ALA A 146 -3.99 19.78 -26.72
CA ALA A 146 -4.19 18.78 -27.77
C ALA A 146 -4.80 17.49 -27.19
N SER A 147 -4.32 17.00 -26.04
CA SER A 147 -4.88 15.84 -25.33
C SER A 147 -6.31 16.10 -24.84
N ILE A 148 -6.60 17.31 -24.36
CA ILE A 148 -7.96 17.71 -23.94
C ILE A 148 -8.91 17.74 -25.15
N LYS A 149 -8.47 18.30 -26.28
CA LYS A 149 -9.26 18.36 -27.52
C LYS A 149 -9.52 16.96 -28.08
N GLU A 150 -8.49 16.10 -28.11
CA GLU A 150 -8.59 14.71 -28.54
C GLU A 150 -9.62 13.93 -27.69
N LYS A 151 -9.56 14.09 -26.36
CA LYS A 151 -10.57 13.55 -25.44
C LYS A 151 -11.97 14.09 -25.73
N ASN A 152 -12.14 15.41 -25.85
CA ASN A 152 -13.45 16.02 -26.07
C ASN A 152 -14.10 15.52 -27.36
N GLU A 153 -13.32 15.37 -28.44
CA GLU A 153 -13.83 14.83 -29.71
C GLU A 153 -14.19 13.34 -29.60
N ALA A 154 -13.36 12.52 -28.95
CA ALA A 154 -13.64 11.10 -28.79
C ALA A 154 -14.85 10.82 -27.88
N CYS A 155 -15.11 11.69 -26.90
CA CYS A 155 -16.24 11.57 -25.98
C CYS A 155 -17.53 12.22 -26.51
N LYS A 156 -17.48 12.87 -27.68
CA LYS A 156 -18.62 13.57 -28.28
C LYS A 156 -19.68 12.56 -28.70
N GLY A 157 -20.90 12.68 -28.16
CA GLY A 157 -22.03 11.79 -28.47
C GLY A 157 -22.24 10.64 -27.49
N ILE A 158 -21.39 10.47 -26.47
CA ILE A 158 -21.66 9.57 -25.34
C ILE A 158 -22.54 10.35 -24.35
N SER A 159 -23.84 10.43 -24.64
CA SER A 159 -24.81 11.01 -23.71
C SER A 159 -24.94 10.08 -22.50
N LYS A 160 -24.68 10.61 -21.30
CA LYS A 160 -25.06 9.95 -20.04
C LYS A 160 -26.57 9.66 -20.10
N LYS A 161 -26.95 8.39 -20.20
CA LYS A 161 -28.29 7.94 -19.84
C LYS A 161 -28.36 7.77 -18.33
#